data_AF-A0A923FXX6-F1
#
_entry.id   AF-A0A923FXX6-F1
#
_cell.length_a   1.000
_cell.length_b   1.000
_cell.length_c   1.000
_cell.angle_alpha   90.00
_cell.angle_beta   90.00
_cell.angle_gamma   90.00
#
_symmetry.space_group_name_H-M   'P 1'
#
loop_
_entity.id
_entity.type
_entity.pdbx_description
1 polymer ?
#
loop_
_entity_poly.entity_id
_entity_poly.type
_entity_poly.pdbx_seq_one_letter_code
_entity_poly.pdbx_strand_id
1 'polypeptide(L)' 'MRRRDWYDRRTDKRVALQIAEEQGIVADSTEVRQALVARLESGEMTLEQVQDELRKVKRDAKKNGKKIRSQIWRSA' A
#
# COMPACT_ATOMS: atom_id res chain seq x y z
N MET A 1 -30.65 16.40 -1.43
CA MET A 1 -29.29 15.96 -1.05
C MET A 1 -29.23 14.44 -1.19
N ARG A 2 -28.45 13.90 -2.13
CA ARG A 2 -28.34 12.44 -2.33
C ARG A 2 -27.61 11.83 -1.13
N ARG A 3 -28.15 10.77 -0.52
CA ARG A 3 -27.45 10.02 0.53
C ARG A 3 -26.22 9.36 -0.08
N ARG A 4 -25.05 9.50 0.57
CA ARG A 4 -23.84 8.79 0.18
C ARG A 4 -24.09 7.29 0.20
N ASP A 5 -23.85 6.65 -0.93
CA ASP A 5 -23.98 5.21 -1.05
C ASP A 5 -22.64 4.50 -0.80
N TRP A 6 -22.62 3.18 -0.98
CA TRP A 6 -21.43 2.37 -0.75
C TRP A 6 -20.32 2.65 -1.79
N TYR A 7 -20.70 3.09 -2.99
CA TYR A 7 -19.76 3.37 -4.08
C TYR A 7 -18.99 4.66 -3.81
N ASP A 8 -19.68 5.69 -3.31
CA ASP A 8 -19.05 6.95 -2.87
C ASP A 8 -17.96 6.69 -1.83
N ARG A 9 -18.27 5.90 -0.79
CA ARG A 9 -17.29 5.53 0.26
C ARG A 9 -16.09 4.77 -0.28
N ARG A 10 -16.31 3.90 -1.26
CA ARG A 10 -15.22 3.14 -1.89
C ARG A 10 -14.33 4.06 -2.72
N THR A 11 -14.90 5.06 -3.37
CA THR A 11 -14.17 6.09 -4.11
C THR A 11 -13.33 6.94 -3.16
N ASP A 12 -13.92 7.41 -2.06
CA ASP A 12 -13.20 8.18 -1.02
C ASP A 12 -11.99 7.41 -0.47
N LYS A 13 -12.15 6.11 -0.18
CA LYS A 13 -11.03 5.24 0.27
C LYS A 13 -9.91 5.12 -0.76
N ARG A 14 -10.25 5.05 -2.06
CA ARG A 14 -9.25 5.01 -3.14
C ARG A 14 -8.50 6.34 -3.23
N VAL A 15 -9.21 7.46 -3.15
CA VAL A 15 -8.63 8.80 -3.18
C VAL A 15 -7.72 9.02 -1.97
N ALA A 16 -8.17 8.67 -0.76
CA ALA A 16 -7.37 8.77 0.45
C ALA A 16 -6.09 7.92 0.37
N LEU A 17 -6.18 6.72 -0.21
CA LEU A 17 -5.01 5.87 -0.43
C LEU A 17 -4.04 6.51 -1.42
N GLN A 18 -4.54 7.02 -2.55
CA GLN A 18 -3.72 7.69 -3.55
C GLN A 18 -2.98 8.90 -2.96
N ILE A 19 -3.70 9.78 -2.25
CA ILE A 19 -3.11 10.95 -1.57
C ILE A 19 -2.03 10.51 -0.58
N ALA A 20 -2.28 9.46 0.20
CA ALA A 20 -1.30 8.94 1.15
C ALA A 20 -0.03 8.39 0.46
N GLU A 21 -0.17 7.79 -0.73
CA GLU A 21 0.98 7.35 -1.52
C GLU A 21 1.77 8.54 -2.09
N GLU A 22 1.08 9.53 -2.64
CA GLU A 22 1.68 10.78 -3.15
C GLU A 22 2.42 11.56 -2.06
N GLN A 23 1.92 11.51 -0.81
CA GLN A 23 2.56 12.10 0.36
C GLN A 23 3.74 11.28 0.91
N GLY A 24 4.03 10.10 0.36
CA GLY A 24 5.13 9.24 0.80
C GLY A 24 4.94 8.60 2.19
N ILE A 25 3.73 8.68 2.76
CA ILE A 25 3.41 8.15 4.09
C ILE A 25 3.07 6.66 4.07
N VAL A 26 2.92 6.05 2.89
CA VAL A 26 2.64 4.62 2.71
C VAL A 26 3.94 3.84 2.53
N ALA A 27 4.21 2.91 3.43
CA ALA A 27 5.42 2.08 3.39
C ALA A 27 5.37 1.01 2.30
N ASP A 28 4.25 0.30 2.16
CA ASP A 28 4.05 -0.75 1.14
C ASP A 28 3.34 -0.20 -0.10
N SER A 29 3.85 0.93 -0.62
CA SER A 29 3.24 1.66 -1.72
C SER A 29 3.12 0.83 -3.00
N THR A 30 2.31 1.31 -3.94
CA THR A 30 2.19 0.70 -5.28
C THR A 30 3.56 0.57 -5.94
N GLU A 31 4.39 1.61 -5.86
CA GLU A 31 5.75 1.63 -6.41
C GLU A 31 6.64 0.54 -5.78
N VAL A 32 6.65 0.42 -4.45
CA VAL A 32 7.42 -0.62 -3.75
C VAL A 32 6.96 -2.01 -4.17
N ARG A 33 5.65 -2.23 -4.31
CA ARG A 33 5.10 -3.51 -4.76
C ARG A 33 5.48 -3.81 -6.21
N GLN A 34 5.43 -2.82 -7.10
CA GLN A 34 5.82 -2.96 -8.49
C GLN A 34 7.31 -3.30 -8.61
N ALA A 35 8.18 -2.64 -7.84
CA ALA A 35 9.60 -2.95 -7.81
C ALA A 35 9.88 -4.40 -7.36
N LEU A 36 9.17 -4.87 -6.33
CA LEU A 36 9.28 -6.27 -5.88
C LEU A 36 8.77 -7.28 -6.92
N VAL A 37 7.67 -6.96 -7.62
CA VAL A 37 7.15 -7.81 -8.69
C VAL A 37 8.11 -7.85 -9.88
N ALA A 38 8.72 -6.72 -10.26
CA ALA A 38 9.72 -6.70 -11.34
C ALA A 38 10.94 -7.59 -11.01
N ARG A 39 11.37 -7.63 -9.74
CA ARG A 39 12.43 -8.54 -9.27
C ARG A 39 12.02 -10.01 -9.28
N LEU A 40 10.74 -10.29 -9.05
CA LEU A 40 10.19 -11.64 -9.19
C LEU A 40 10.18 -12.08 -10.66
N GLU A 41 9.67 -11.23 -11.55
CA GLU A 41 9.54 -11.52 -12.98
C GLU A 41 10.89 -11.65 -13.69
N SER A 42 11.90 -10.89 -13.26
CA SER A 42 13.27 -11.01 -13.76
C SER A 42 14.01 -12.25 -13.22
N GLY A 43 13.46 -12.94 -12.22
CA GLY A 43 14.11 -14.06 -11.56
C GLY A 43 15.21 -13.67 -10.56
N GLU A 44 15.40 -12.37 -10.29
CA GLU A 44 16.32 -11.87 -9.25
C GLU A 44 15.92 -12.32 -7.85
N MET A 45 14.62 -12.52 -7.62
CA MET A 45 14.07 -12.97 -6.35
C MET A 45 13.01 -14.06 -6.54
N THR A 46 12.92 -14.97 -5.58
CA THR A 46 11.80 -15.92 -5.51
C THR A 46 10.55 -15.26 -4.92
N LEU A 47 9.39 -15.89 -5.14
CA LEU A 47 8.13 -15.43 -4.56
C LEU A 47 8.20 -15.33 -3.03
N GLU A 48 8.85 -16.30 -2.38
CA GLU A 48 9.03 -16.32 -0.93
C GLU A 48 9.87 -15.13 -0.46
N GLN A 49 11.00 -14.86 -1.11
CA GLN A 49 11.85 -13.72 -0.79
C GLN A 49 11.12 -12.39 -0.97
N VAL A 50 10.32 -12.24 -2.03
CA VAL A 50 9.49 -11.04 -2.24
C VAL A 50 8.46 -10.87 -1.14
N GLN A 51 7.79 -11.95 -0.72
CA GLN A 51 6.84 -11.90 0.38
C GLN A 51 7.52 -11.51 1.70
N ASP A 52 8.72 -12.02 1.96
CA ASP A 52 9.50 -11.68 3.15
C ASP A 52 9.96 -10.22 3.15
N GLU A 53 10.44 -9.70 2.03
CA GLU A 53 10.76 -8.28 1.90
C GLU A 53 9.52 -7.40 2.12
N LEU A 54 8.37 -7.77 1.53
CA LEU A 54 7.12 -7.05 1.76
C LEU A 54 6.69 -7.11 3.25
N ARG A 55 6.91 -8.23 3.95
CA ARG A 55 6.65 -8.36 5.39
C ARG A 55 7.58 -7.46 6.20
N LYS A 56 8.87 -7.38 5.86
CA LYS A 56 9.84 -6.50 6.52
C LYS A 56 9.43 -5.03 6.37
N VAL A 57 9.15 -4.58 5.15
CA VAL A 57 8.67 -3.21 4.86
C VAL A 57 7.45 -2.85 5.71
N LYS A 58 6.46 -3.76 5.80
CA LYS A 58 5.26 -3.55 6.61
C LYS A 58 5.55 -3.50 8.11
N ARG A 59 6.47 -4.35 8.59
CA ARG A 59 6.87 -4.38 10.01
C ARG A 59 7.56 -3.08 10.42
N ASP A 60 8.43 -2.55 9.56
CA ASP A 60 9.21 -1.35 9.84
C ASP A 60 8.42 -0.06 9.58
N ALA A 61 7.25 -0.12 8.93
CA ALA A 61 6.40 1.03 8.64
C ALA A 61 6.17 1.92 9.88
N LYS A 62 5.72 1.31 10.99
CA LYS A 62 5.45 2.04 12.25
C LYS A 62 6.70 2.68 12.83
N LYS A 63 7.83 1.97 12.79
CA LYS A 63 9.13 2.47 13.29
C LYS A 63 9.58 3.70 12.51
N ASN A 64 9.30 3.73 11.21
CA ASN A 64 9.67 4.83 10.32
C ASN A 64 8.58 5.93 10.21
N GLY A 65 7.58 5.93 11.08
CA GLY A 65 6.50 6.93 11.05
C GLY A 65 5.54 6.80 9.86
N LYS A 66 5.61 5.69 9.11
CA LYS A 66 4.77 5.40 7.95
C LYS A 66 3.59 4.49 8.31
N LYS A 67 2.61 4.43 7.43
CA LYS A 67 1.44 3.53 7.51
C LYS A 67 1.47 2.51 6.39
N ILE A 68 0.76 1.40 6.55
CA ILE A 68 0.56 0.44 5.46
C ILE A 68 -0.76 0.71 4.71
N ARG A 69 -0.85 0.32 3.44
CA ARG A 69 -2.02 0.54 2.56
C ARG A 69 -3.33 0.09 3.22
N SER A 70 -3.33 -1.06 3.89
CA SER A 70 -4.52 -1.59 4.56
C SER A 70 -4.96 -0.75 5.76
N GLN A 71 -4.04 -0.06 6.44
CA GLN A 71 -4.40 0.85 7.52
C GLN A 71 -5.08 2.09 6.96
N ILE A 72 -4.52 2.70 5.90
CA ILE A 72 -5.13 3.85 5.22
C ILE A 72 -6.54 3.50 4.72
N TRP A 73 -6.68 2.34 4.06
CA TRP A 73 -7.98 1.87 3.54
C TRP A 73 -9.06 1.69 4.62
N ARG A 74 -8.67 1.24 5.82
CA ARG A 74 -9.60 1.05 6.94
C ARG A 74 -9.95 2.36 7.65
N SER A 75 -9.02 3.33 7.67
CA SER A 75 -9.22 4.61 8.36
C SER A 75 -9.91 5.69 7.53
N ALA A 76 -9.90 5.55 6.20
CA ALA A 76 -10.70 6.37 5.29
C ALA A 76 -12.15 5.87 5.22
#